data_AF-A0AAD5E7K0-F1
#
_entry.id   AF-A0AAD5E7K0-F1
#
_cell.length_a   1.000
_cell.length_b   1.000
_cell.length_c   1.000
_cell.angle_alpha   90.00
_cell.angle_beta   90.00
_cell.angle_gamma   90.00
#
_symmetry.space_group_name_H-M   'P 1'
#
loop_
_entity.id
_entity.type
_entity.pdbx_description
1 polymer ?
#
loop_
_entity_poly.entity_id
_entity_poly.type
_entity_poly.pdbx_seq_one_letter_code
_entity_poly.pdbx_strand_id
1 'polypeptide(L)'
;MSYSSNTVYYAMMVAIATIVLCTIAAFQWEFGESAYVYKHTQAKKIDLQGEKFIAYLPHSGLSNQRNELENALLLAGYLNRTLILPPAFLGHIGGWQSNDHLFEYMDTMTKPQPWWNRCKDKLGLADGPCHAKSGYASVPWEYLHSSIFELDIPMRSIRHISLDKIKAMLTLSDDEVHIQHDTSLYTWFLCDIPNEQCPTLDPTIFETGGRRSYDEQWNIEDLRRIEKPLIQLQGIFGTDRVGVSQKQHLELRNKIREALVYRNPTLEKVTDTITERLGGKQQFLSIHVRMGNRQFLGPLHKHIEEQIAFLETAQQRGPGNSTFCEPDDFQIYVATDAKDPRKSPELVPVFERFPCAKVLGDYKDLLPSLESDDAGVTLFQPPQQSIVNFLIPVIDAMVAGHAKDFMGNPSSTYSTYIEQLQLAYSQTNSIA
;
A
#
# COMPACT_ATOMS: atom_id res chain seq x y z
N MET A 1 -10.97 -21.07 -72.45
CA MET A 1 -9.91 -20.27 -71.81
C MET A 1 -9.58 -20.95 -70.49
N SER A 2 -8.48 -21.70 -70.51
CA SER A 2 -7.93 -22.44 -69.37
C SER A 2 -7.22 -21.45 -68.44
N TYR A 3 -7.74 -21.25 -67.23
CA TYR A 3 -6.97 -20.58 -66.19
C TYR A 3 -5.73 -21.43 -65.91
N SER A 4 -4.55 -20.82 -66.06
CA SER A 4 -3.27 -21.51 -65.86
C SER A 4 -3.22 -22.08 -64.45
N SER A 5 -2.71 -23.30 -64.30
CA SER A 5 -2.57 -23.99 -62.99
C SER A 5 -1.84 -23.12 -61.96
N ASN A 6 -0.97 -22.21 -62.42
CA ASN A 6 -0.22 -21.29 -61.59
C ASN A 6 -1.10 -20.25 -60.88
N THR A 7 -2.20 -19.82 -61.50
CA THR A 7 -3.13 -18.84 -60.88
C THR A 7 -3.91 -19.48 -59.74
N VAL A 8 -4.34 -20.74 -59.92
CA VAL A 8 -5.02 -21.51 -58.87
C VAL A 8 -4.05 -21.83 -57.73
N TYR A 9 -2.80 -22.18 -58.05
CA TYR A 9 -1.76 -22.45 -57.06
C TYR A 9 -1.43 -21.21 -56.21
N TYR A 10 -1.28 -20.03 -56.83
CA TYR A 10 -1.05 -18.79 -56.10
C TYR A 10 -2.24 -18.40 -55.21
N ALA A 11 -3.47 -18.54 -55.71
CA ALA A 11 -4.67 -18.28 -54.90
C ALA A 11 -4.74 -19.22 -53.69
N MET A 12 -4.36 -20.48 -53.85
CA MET A 12 -4.35 -21.46 -52.77
C MET A 12 -3.25 -21.15 -51.73
N MET A 13 -2.06 -20.75 -52.17
CA MET A 13 -0.96 -20.37 -51.27
C MET A 13 -1.29 -19.11 -50.45
N VAL A 14 -1.94 -18.11 -51.07
CA VAL A 14 -2.40 -16.90 -50.36
C VAL A 14 -3.51 -17.24 -49.36
N ALA A 15 -4.46 -18.11 -49.72
CA ALA A 15 -5.50 -18.56 -48.82
C ALA A 15 -4.93 -19.32 -47.62
N ILE A 16 -3.97 -20.22 -47.82
CA ILE A 16 -3.29 -20.95 -46.74
C ILE A 16 -2.51 -19.98 -45.85
N ALA A 17 -1.77 -19.03 -46.42
CA ALA A 17 -1.03 -18.04 -45.64
C ALA A 17 -1.97 -17.16 -44.79
N THR A 18 -3.14 -16.81 -45.33
CA THR A 18 -4.14 -16.01 -44.61
C THR A 18 -4.79 -16.82 -43.50
N ILE A 19 -5.11 -18.11 -43.73
CA ILE A 19 -5.61 -19.01 -42.69
C ILE A 19 -4.57 -19.19 -41.58
N VAL A 20 -3.30 -19.41 -41.93
CA VAL A 20 -2.22 -19.55 -40.94
C VAL A 20 -2.05 -18.27 -40.12
N LEU A 21 -2.04 -17.10 -40.75
CA LEU A 21 -1.96 -15.82 -40.04
C LEU A 21 -3.19 -15.57 -39.16
N CYS A 22 -4.40 -15.90 -39.62
CA CYS A 22 -5.62 -15.81 -38.82
C CYS A 22 -5.61 -16.81 -37.66
N THR A 23 -5.07 -18.02 -37.84
CA THR A 23 -4.93 -18.98 -36.73
C THR A 23 -3.86 -18.57 -35.73
N ILE A 24 -2.74 -17.98 -36.16
CA ILE A 24 -1.72 -17.45 -35.23
C ILE A 24 -2.28 -16.24 -34.47
N ALA A 25 -3.00 -15.34 -35.13
CA ALA A 25 -3.68 -14.23 -34.47
C ALA A 25 -4.78 -14.70 -33.51
N ALA A 26 -5.54 -15.75 -33.87
CA ALA A 26 -6.54 -16.35 -32.98
C ALA A 26 -5.89 -17.08 -31.80
N PHE A 27 -4.76 -17.76 -32.01
CA PHE A 27 -4.02 -18.43 -30.94
C PHE A 27 -3.31 -17.43 -30.01
N GLN A 28 -2.81 -16.30 -30.53
CA GLN A 28 -2.30 -15.18 -29.73
C GLN A 28 -3.41 -14.41 -29.02
N TRP A 29 -4.64 -14.42 -29.54
CA TRP A 29 -5.82 -13.90 -28.85
C TRP A 29 -6.31 -14.84 -27.74
N GLU A 30 -6.27 -16.15 -27.94
CA GLU A 30 -6.66 -17.14 -26.92
C GLU A 30 -5.58 -17.38 -25.84
N PHE A 31 -4.30 -17.11 -26.13
CA PHE A 31 -3.17 -17.30 -25.21
C PHE A 31 -2.34 -16.03 -24.98
N GLY A 32 -2.95 -14.86 -25.20
CA GLY A 32 -2.45 -13.58 -24.71
C GLY A 32 -2.56 -13.54 -23.18
N GLU A 33 -1.64 -14.24 -22.52
CA GLU A 33 -1.43 -14.23 -21.07
C GLU A 33 -1.05 -12.83 -20.59
N SER A 34 -2.06 -12.04 -20.25
CA SER A 34 -2.07 -11.20 -19.05
C SER A 34 -3.53 -10.96 -18.68
N ALA A 35 -4.17 -12.04 -18.24
CA ALA A 35 -5.43 -11.96 -17.56
C ALA A 35 -5.19 -12.62 -16.20
N TYR A 36 -5.01 -11.79 -15.18
CA TYR A 36 -5.24 -12.16 -13.79
C TYR A 36 -6.72 -12.58 -13.68
N VAL A 37 -7.05 -13.78 -14.16
CA VAL A 37 -8.40 -14.35 -14.08
C VAL A 37 -8.55 -14.83 -12.64
N TYR A 38 -8.99 -13.93 -11.78
CA TYR A 38 -9.59 -14.27 -10.49
C TYR A 38 -10.76 -15.21 -10.75
N LYS A 39 -10.53 -16.51 -10.56
CA LYS A 39 -11.61 -17.50 -10.56
C LYS A 39 -12.57 -17.14 -9.45
N HIS A 40 -13.78 -16.72 -9.83
CA HIS A 40 -14.93 -16.66 -8.94
C HIS A 40 -15.26 -18.08 -8.47
N THR A 41 -14.67 -18.50 -7.36
CA THR A 41 -15.19 -19.63 -6.59
C THR A 41 -16.47 -19.17 -5.91
N GLN A 42 -17.62 -19.68 -6.38
CA GLN A 42 -18.83 -19.69 -5.55
C GLN A 42 -18.46 -20.30 -4.21
N ALA A 43 -18.93 -19.69 -3.11
CA ALA A 43 -18.65 -20.10 -1.74
C ALA A 43 -19.07 -21.57 -1.54
N LYS A 44 -18.11 -22.48 -1.73
CA LYS A 44 -18.24 -23.88 -1.38
C LYS A 44 -18.26 -23.92 0.14
N LYS A 45 -19.27 -24.56 0.73
CA LYS A 45 -19.34 -24.79 2.19
C LYS A 45 -18.01 -25.41 2.65
N ILE A 46 -17.20 -24.64 3.38
CA ILE A 46 -15.90 -25.09 3.89
C ILE A 46 -16.17 -25.79 5.22
N ASP A 47 -15.76 -27.05 5.33
CA ASP A 47 -15.75 -27.74 6.61
C ASP A 47 -14.60 -27.15 7.45
N LEU A 48 -14.97 -26.43 8.51
CA LEU A 48 -14.07 -25.57 9.30
C LEU A 48 -13.24 -26.31 10.36
N GLN A 49 -13.23 -27.65 10.41
CA GLN A 49 -12.80 -28.44 11.59
C GLN A 49 -11.56 -27.87 12.32
N GLY A 50 -11.80 -27.08 13.38
CA GLY A 50 -10.78 -26.49 14.24
C GLY A 50 -10.08 -25.21 13.76
N GLU A 51 -10.36 -24.72 12.54
CA GLU A 51 -9.75 -23.49 12.00
C GLU A 51 -10.31 -22.25 12.71
N LYS A 52 -9.41 -21.36 13.12
CA LYS A 52 -9.71 -20.11 13.81
C LYS A 52 -9.29 -18.92 12.96
N PHE A 53 -10.08 -17.85 13.00
CA PHE A 53 -9.95 -16.69 12.14
C PHE A 53 -9.71 -15.41 12.94
N ILE A 54 -9.05 -14.46 12.31
CA ILE A 54 -8.95 -13.07 12.77
C ILE A 54 -9.27 -12.11 11.63
N ALA A 55 -10.00 -11.05 11.92
CA ALA A 55 -10.41 -10.02 10.95
C ALA A 55 -10.21 -8.63 11.53
N TYR A 56 -10.05 -7.62 10.67
CA TYR A 56 -9.91 -6.22 11.06
C TYR A 56 -10.63 -5.30 10.07
N LEU A 57 -10.80 -4.02 10.41
CA LEU A 57 -11.41 -3.02 9.55
C LEU A 57 -10.37 -2.00 9.07
N PRO A 58 -10.04 -1.97 7.77
CA PRO A 58 -9.06 -1.03 7.23
C PRO A 58 -9.64 0.39 7.17
N HIS A 59 -8.79 1.41 7.33
CA HIS A 59 -9.21 2.79 7.16
C HIS A 59 -8.08 3.71 6.64
N SER A 60 -8.39 4.99 6.46
CA SER A 60 -7.46 6.05 6.04
C SER A 60 -6.81 5.79 4.67
N GLY A 61 -5.56 6.23 4.48
CA GLY A 61 -4.81 6.04 3.23
C GLY A 61 -3.96 4.76 3.23
N LEU A 62 -3.47 4.38 2.06
CA LEU A 62 -2.72 3.14 1.84
C LEU A 62 -1.54 2.94 2.81
N SER A 63 -0.79 4.01 3.15
CA SER A 63 0.33 3.90 4.09
C SER A 63 -0.11 3.47 5.49
N ASN A 64 -1.29 3.91 5.95
CA ASN A 64 -1.87 3.47 7.22
C ASN A 64 -2.38 2.04 7.11
N GLN A 65 -3.08 1.71 6.02
CA GLN A 65 -3.58 0.36 5.78
C GLN A 65 -2.45 -0.68 5.69
N ARG A 66 -1.28 -0.30 5.18
CA ARG A 66 -0.10 -1.17 5.16
C ARG A 66 0.44 -1.43 6.57
N ASN A 67 0.43 -0.42 7.45
CA ASN A 67 0.74 -0.63 8.87
C ASN A 67 -0.30 -1.53 9.55
N GLU A 68 -1.58 -1.35 9.22
CA GLU A 68 -2.64 -2.24 9.69
C GLU A 68 -2.46 -3.68 9.21
N LEU A 69 -2.06 -3.89 7.95
CA LEU A 69 -1.75 -5.21 7.41
C LEU A 69 -0.53 -5.86 8.11
N GLU A 70 0.54 -5.10 8.37
CA GLU A 70 1.69 -5.58 9.17
C GLU A 70 1.21 -6.07 10.56
N ASN A 71 0.40 -5.27 11.25
CA ASN A 71 -0.18 -5.64 12.54
C ASN A 71 -1.10 -6.87 12.44
N ALA A 72 -1.92 -6.96 11.39
CA ALA A 72 -2.83 -8.09 11.17
C ALA A 72 -2.07 -9.40 10.96
N LEU A 73 -1.01 -9.37 10.15
CA LEU A 73 -0.16 -10.53 9.86
C LEU A 73 0.58 -10.99 11.12
N LEU A 74 1.12 -10.07 11.93
CA LEU A 74 1.72 -10.41 13.20
C LEU A 74 0.72 -11.10 14.14
N LEU A 75 -0.47 -10.52 14.31
CA LEU A 75 -1.51 -11.10 15.17
C LEU A 75 -1.96 -12.48 14.68
N ALA A 76 -2.17 -12.63 13.37
CA ALA A 76 -2.53 -13.91 12.76
C ALA A 76 -1.45 -14.98 13.02
N GLY A 77 -0.16 -14.63 12.85
CA GLY A 77 0.95 -15.51 13.15
C GLY A 77 1.09 -15.85 14.64
N TYR A 78 0.97 -14.87 15.54
CA TYR A 78 1.12 -15.09 17.00
C TYR A 78 0.03 -15.99 17.58
N LEU A 79 -1.17 -15.91 17.00
CA LEU A 79 -2.38 -16.62 17.44
C LEU A 79 -2.63 -17.91 16.64
N ASN A 80 -1.84 -18.18 15.60
CA ASN A 80 -2.05 -19.28 14.65
C ASN A 80 -3.49 -19.27 14.09
N ARG A 81 -3.91 -18.12 13.56
CA ARG A 81 -5.25 -17.89 13.01
C ARG A 81 -5.16 -17.51 11.53
N THR A 82 -6.13 -17.96 10.74
CA THR A 82 -6.30 -17.53 9.34
C THR A 82 -6.76 -16.07 9.30
N LEU A 83 -6.05 -15.22 8.57
CA LEU A 83 -6.38 -13.81 8.41
C LEU A 83 -7.49 -13.63 7.36
N ILE A 84 -8.61 -13.01 7.76
CA ILE A 84 -9.58 -12.46 6.81
C ILE A 84 -9.02 -11.14 6.28
N LEU A 85 -8.60 -11.16 5.01
CA LEU A 85 -7.85 -10.08 4.38
C LEU A 85 -8.80 -9.16 3.60
N PRO A 86 -9.07 -7.92 4.07
CA PRO A 86 -9.81 -6.93 3.30
C PRO A 86 -8.98 -6.43 2.10
N PRO A 87 -9.61 -5.83 1.07
CA PRO A 87 -8.87 -5.26 -0.06
C PRO A 87 -8.05 -4.04 0.37
N ALA A 88 -7.03 -3.71 -0.41
CA ALA A 88 -6.30 -2.45 -0.28
C ALA A 88 -7.11 -1.32 -0.91
N PHE A 89 -7.26 -0.20 -0.21
CA PHE A 89 -7.85 1.02 -0.76
C PHE A 89 -6.74 2.00 -1.15
N LEU A 90 -6.64 2.27 -2.45
CA LEU A 90 -5.80 3.32 -2.98
C LEU A 90 -6.54 4.65 -2.85
N GLY A 91 -5.87 5.71 -2.40
CA GLY A 91 -6.52 6.97 -2.03
C GLY A 91 -6.99 6.98 -0.56
N HIS A 92 -8.06 7.70 -0.23
CA HIS A 92 -8.57 7.86 1.12
C HIS A 92 -10.00 7.31 1.23
N ILE A 93 -10.16 6.14 1.86
CA ILE A 93 -11.47 5.47 2.02
C ILE A 93 -12.33 6.11 3.11
N GLY A 94 -11.74 6.79 4.10
CA GLY A 94 -12.43 7.36 5.26
C GLY A 94 -11.56 7.24 6.52
N GLY A 95 -11.69 8.14 7.49
CA GLY A 95 -10.92 8.05 8.75
C GLY A 95 -11.48 6.97 9.68
N TRP A 96 -10.73 6.67 10.74
CA TRP A 96 -11.23 5.84 11.84
C TRP A 96 -12.47 6.46 12.49
N GLN A 97 -13.39 5.62 12.97
CA GLN A 97 -14.64 6.03 13.62
C GLN A 97 -14.84 5.22 14.89
N SER A 98 -15.26 5.88 15.97
CA SER A 98 -15.50 5.26 17.29
C SER A 98 -16.81 4.49 17.35
N ASN A 99 -17.05 3.81 18.48
CA ASN A 99 -18.35 3.20 18.85
C ASN A 99 -18.95 2.34 17.73
N ASP A 100 -18.13 1.51 17.09
CA ASP A 100 -18.52 0.57 16.04
C ASP A 100 -19.05 1.19 14.73
N HIS A 101 -19.06 2.53 14.62
CA HIS A 101 -19.46 3.21 13.39
C HIS A 101 -18.58 2.82 12.19
N LEU A 102 -17.33 2.39 12.44
CA LEU A 102 -16.45 1.89 11.40
C LEU A 102 -17.00 0.61 10.72
N PHE A 103 -17.71 -0.26 11.45
CA PHE A 103 -18.35 -1.44 10.84
C PHE A 103 -19.39 -1.05 9.80
N GLU A 104 -20.33 -0.18 10.19
CA GLU A 104 -21.39 0.29 9.28
C GLU A 104 -20.81 1.06 8.09
N TYR A 105 -19.78 1.87 8.35
CA TYR A 105 -19.08 2.60 7.31
C TYR A 105 -18.46 1.66 6.28
N MET A 106 -17.67 0.67 6.72
CA MET A 106 -16.99 -0.25 5.81
C MET A 106 -17.97 -1.16 5.08
N ASP A 107 -19.05 -1.63 5.72
CA ASP A 107 -20.12 -2.37 5.04
C ASP A 107 -20.73 -1.53 3.92
N THR A 108 -21.11 -0.29 4.24
CA THR A 108 -21.73 0.63 3.28
C THR A 108 -20.81 0.93 2.10
N MET A 109 -19.55 1.25 2.38
CA MET A 109 -18.58 1.68 1.38
C MET A 109 -18.15 0.55 0.44
N THR A 110 -18.07 -0.68 0.95
CA THR A 110 -17.61 -1.85 0.18
C THR A 110 -18.76 -2.71 -0.39
N LYS A 111 -20.01 -2.29 -0.17
CA LYS A 111 -21.18 -2.98 -0.69
C LYS A 111 -21.17 -3.04 -2.23
N PRO A 112 -21.37 -4.22 -2.83
CA PRO A 112 -21.63 -4.37 -4.25
C PRO A 112 -22.90 -3.63 -4.69
N GLN A 113 -23.01 -3.34 -5.97
CA GLN A 113 -23.27 -1.98 -6.39
C GLN A 113 -24.78 -1.48 -6.29
N PRO A 114 -25.18 -0.39 -5.56
CA PRO A 114 -25.77 0.85 -6.16
C PRO A 114 -25.42 2.21 -5.48
N TRP A 115 -24.54 2.31 -4.48
CA TRP A 115 -24.37 3.59 -3.75
C TRP A 115 -23.89 4.77 -4.63
N TRP A 116 -23.05 4.58 -5.66
CA TRP A 116 -22.73 5.69 -6.59
C TRP A 116 -23.93 6.14 -7.41
N ASN A 117 -24.88 5.25 -7.75
CA ASN A 117 -26.06 5.66 -8.51
C ASN A 117 -26.90 6.68 -7.74
N ARG A 118 -26.90 6.59 -6.40
CA ARG A 118 -27.61 7.52 -5.50
C ARG A 118 -26.89 8.87 -5.32
N CYS A 119 -25.65 8.97 -5.77
CA CYS A 119 -24.82 10.16 -5.62
C CYS A 119 -24.57 10.89 -6.96
N LYS A 120 -25.40 10.65 -8.00
CA LYS A 120 -25.25 11.34 -9.30
C LYS A 120 -25.46 12.85 -9.19
N ASP A 121 -26.31 13.29 -8.26
CA ASP A 121 -26.73 14.69 -8.14
C ASP A 121 -26.18 15.41 -6.89
N LYS A 122 -25.29 14.76 -6.11
CA LYS A 122 -24.76 15.26 -4.82
C LYS A 122 -23.25 15.43 -4.81
N LEU A 123 -22.68 15.86 -5.94
CA LEU A 123 -21.25 16.20 -6.04
C LEU A 123 -20.96 17.44 -5.17
N GLY A 124 -20.01 17.34 -4.24
CA GLY A 124 -19.54 18.48 -3.46
C GLY A 124 -20.24 18.75 -2.13
N LEU A 125 -21.11 17.85 -1.64
CA LEU A 125 -21.62 17.93 -0.25
C LEU A 125 -20.60 17.29 0.72
N ALA A 126 -20.31 18.00 1.80
CA ALA A 126 -19.22 17.70 2.73
C ALA A 126 -19.43 16.43 3.59
N ASP A 127 -20.63 15.86 3.62
CA ASP A 127 -20.97 14.71 4.46
C ASP A 127 -21.66 13.58 3.69
N GLY A 128 -21.24 12.34 4.02
CA GLY A 128 -21.88 11.09 3.57
C GLY A 128 -21.09 10.29 2.52
N PRO A 129 -21.61 9.11 2.10
CA PRO A 129 -20.92 8.17 1.20
C PRO A 129 -20.63 8.74 -0.21
N CYS A 130 -21.22 9.90 -0.54
CA CYS A 130 -21.01 10.59 -1.81
C CYS A 130 -19.70 11.39 -1.88
N HIS A 131 -19.10 11.78 -0.75
CA HIS A 131 -17.76 12.40 -0.74
C HIS A 131 -16.66 11.40 -1.16
N ALA A 132 -16.84 10.13 -0.80
CA ALA A 132 -15.91 9.05 -1.13
C ALA A 132 -15.86 8.71 -2.63
N LYS A 133 -16.81 9.21 -3.45
CA LYS A 133 -16.84 8.97 -4.91
C LYS A 133 -15.58 9.42 -5.65
N SER A 134 -14.82 10.39 -5.15
CA SER A 134 -13.56 10.80 -5.77
C SER A 134 -12.34 10.37 -4.97
N GLY A 135 -12.55 9.68 -3.84
CA GLY A 135 -11.53 9.53 -2.81
C GLY A 135 -10.68 8.29 -2.95
N TYR A 136 -11.19 7.19 -3.53
CA TYR A 136 -10.47 5.93 -3.53
C TYR A 136 -10.80 5.00 -4.70
N ALA A 137 -9.88 4.07 -4.98
CA ALA A 137 -10.10 2.82 -5.72
C ALA A 137 -9.72 1.64 -4.81
N SER A 138 -10.19 0.43 -5.09
CA SER A 138 -9.78 -0.76 -4.34
C SER A 138 -9.23 -1.86 -5.22
N VAL A 139 -8.19 -2.52 -4.72
CA VAL A 139 -7.44 -3.58 -5.40
C VAL A 139 -7.17 -4.71 -4.40
N PRO A 140 -7.00 -5.96 -4.87
CA PRO A 140 -6.44 -7.02 -4.02
C PRO A 140 -5.02 -6.66 -3.57
N TRP A 141 -4.59 -7.13 -2.40
CA TRP A 141 -3.23 -6.87 -1.91
C TRP A 141 -2.18 -7.52 -2.81
N GLU A 142 -2.51 -8.62 -3.48
CA GLU A 142 -1.72 -9.32 -4.50
C GLU A 142 -1.22 -8.39 -5.61
N TYR A 143 -2.01 -7.36 -5.95
CA TYR A 143 -1.66 -6.38 -6.98
C TYR A 143 -0.50 -5.47 -6.55
N LEU A 144 -0.35 -5.23 -5.25
CA LEU A 144 0.69 -4.36 -4.68
C LEU A 144 1.84 -5.16 -4.08
N HIS A 145 1.55 -6.24 -3.36
CA HIS A 145 2.47 -7.00 -2.52
C HIS A 145 2.24 -8.51 -2.71
N SER A 146 2.52 -9.04 -3.89
CA SER A 146 2.28 -10.47 -4.21
C SER A 146 2.98 -11.43 -3.23
N SER A 147 4.14 -11.05 -2.69
CA SER A 147 4.94 -11.90 -1.80
C SER A 147 4.34 -12.12 -0.41
N ILE A 148 3.29 -11.39 0.00
CA ILE A 148 2.63 -11.69 1.29
C ILE A 148 2.00 -13.09 1.31
N PHE A 149 1.63 -13.63 0.15
CA PHE A 149 1.05 -14.97 0.03
C PHE A 149 2.09 -16.10 0.08
N GLU A 150 3.37 -15.75 0.16
CA GLU A 150 4.48 -16.68 0.41
C GLU A 150 4.77 -16.86 1.91
N LEU A 151 4.14 -16.04 2.77
CA LEU A 151 4.23 -16.18 4.21
C LEU A 151 3.48 -17.44 4.69
N ASP A 152 4.00 -18.08 5.73
CA ASP A 152 3.34 -19.19 6.44
C ASP A 152 2.22 -18.67 7.37
N ILE A 153 1.35 -17.83 6.81
CA ILE A 153 0.17 -17.25 7.48
C ILE A 153 -0.99 -17.46 6.51
N PRO A 154 -1.97 -18.33 6.83
CA PRO A 154 -3.12 -18.53 5.98
C PRO A 154 -3.95 -17.25 5.86
N MET A 155 -4.34 -16.90 4.64
CA MET A 155 -5.14 -15.70 4.36
C MET A 155 -6.37 -16.05 3.53
N ARG A 156 -7.47 -15.34 3.76
CA ARG A 156 -8.70 -15.40 2.97
C ARG A 156 -9.15 -14.00 2.57
N SER A 157 -8.93 -13.66 1.31
CA SER A 157 -9.29 -12.35 0.76
C SER A 157 -10.81 -12.19 0.65
N ILE A 158 -11.32 -11.05 1.11
CA ILE A 158 -12.73 -10.64 0.95
C ILE A 158 -12.82 -9.37 0.11
N ARG A 159 -14.01 -9.08 -0.43
CA ARG A 159 -14.28 -7.85 -1.19
C ARG A 159 -15.26 -6.91 -0.48
N HIS A 160 -16.29 -7.48 0.13
CA HIS A 160 -17.30 -6.77 0.91
C HIS A 160 -16.97 -6.97 2.38
N ILE A 161 -16.58 -5.88 3.04
CA ILE A 161 -16.21 -5.86 4.46
C ILE A 161 -17.50 -5.72 5.27
N SER A 162 -18.08 -6.85 5.65
CA SER A 162 -19.31 -6.90 6.45
C SER A 162 -19.24 -8.10 7.38
N LEU A 163 -19.45 -7.89 8.68
CA LEU A 163 -19.39 -8.94 9.68
C LEU A 163 -20.41 -10.05 9.37
N ASP A 164 -21.62 -9.71 8.94
CA ASP A 164 -22.63 -10.69 8.55
C ASP A 164 -22.22 -11.52 7.34
N LYS A 165 -21.53 -10.91 6.37
CA LYS A 165 -21.00 -11.64 5.20
C LYS A 165 -19.83 -12.55 5.58
N ILE A 166 -18.96 -12.11 6.49
CA ILE A 166 -17.86 -12.93 7.01
C ILE A 166 -18.43 -14.12 7.79
N LYS A 167 -19.37 -13.89 8.72
CA LYS A 167 -20.07 -14.96 9.44
C LYS A 167 -20.74 -15.94 8.49
N ALA A 168 -21.46 -15.46 7.47
CA ALA A 168 -22.11 -16.32 6.50
C ALA A 168 -21.11 -17.13 5.65
N MET A 169 -20.00 -16.52 5.23
CA MET A 169 -18.92 -17.20 4.50
C MET A 169 -18.29 -18.32 5.34
N LEU A 170 -18.13 -18.08 6.64
CA LEU A 170 -17.56 -19.02 7.59
C LEU A 170 -18.62 -19.95 8.23
N THR A 171 -19.91 -19.77 7.97
CA THR A 171 -20.99 -20.54 8.63
C THR A 171 -20.96 -20.41 10.17
N LEU A 172 -20.71 -19.20 10.68
CA LEU A 172 -20.64 -18.91 12.12
C LEU A 172 -21.94 -18.29 12.67
N SER A 173 -22.28 -18.59 13.91
CA SER A 173 -23.28 -17.87 14.71
C SER A 173 -22.67 -16.71 15.50
N ASP A 174 -23.52 -15.86 16.09
CA ASP A 174 -23.06 -14.67 16.83
C ASP A 174 -22.25 -15.02 18.08
N ASP A 175 -22.56 -16.14 18.74
CA ASP A 175 -21.83 -16.62 19.91
C ASP A 175 -20.45 -17.20 19.56
N GLU A 176 -20.14 -17.42 18.27
CA GLU A 176 -18.84 -17.88 17.79
C GLU A 176 -17.90 -16.73 17.41
N VAL A 177 -18.34 -15.48 17.59
CA VAL A 177 -17.56 -14.28 17.29
C VAL A 177 -17.21 -13.54 18.57
N HIS A 178 -15.92 -13.27 18.77
CA HIS A 178 -15.45 -12.27 19.71
C HIS A 178 -15.26 -10.94 18.96
N ILE A 179 -16.02 -9.91 19.32
CA ILE A 179 -15.88 -8.57 18.75
C ILE A 179 -15.13 -7.70 19.76
N GLN A 180 -14.04 -7.09 19.29
CA GLN A 180 -13.35 -6.06 20.05
C GLN A 180 -13.99 -4.69 19.78
N HIS A 181 -14.28 -3.96 20.86
CA HIS A 181 -14.87 -2.63 20.80
C HIS A 181 -13.85 -1.57 21.21
N ASP A 182 -13.47 -0.70 20.26
CA ASP A 182 -12.49 0.35 20.48
C ASP A 182 -13.18 1.70 20.76
N THR A 183 -12.70 2.39 21.79
CA THR A 183 -13.21 3.70 22.22
C THR A 183 -12.45 4.86 21.55
N SER A 184 -11.22 4.60 21.08
CA SER A 184 -10.31 5.56 20.47
C SER A 184 -9.45 4.88 19.38
N LEU A 185 -8.81 5.68 18.52
CA LEU A 185 -7.87 5.15 17.53
C LEU A 185 -6.69 4.42 18.18
N TYR A 186 -6.34 4.73 19.43
CA TYR A 186 -5.20 4.15 20.15
C TYR A 186 -5.65 3.43 21.42
N THR A 187 -6.83 2.77 21.40
CA THR A 187 -7.36 2.08 22.59
C THR A 187 -6.37 1.10 23.20
N TRP A 188 -5.65 0.30 22.41
CA TRP A 188 -4.78 -0.73 22.96
C TRP A 188 -3.48 -0.90 22.17
N PHE A 189 -2.41 -1.24 22.89
CA PHE A 189 -1.25 -1.91 22.31
C PHE A 189 -1.13 -3.33 22.87
N LEU A 190 -0.61 -4.23 22.06
CA LEU A 190 -0.38 -5.62 22.44
C LEU A 190 1.07 -5.80 22.86
N CYS A 191 1.27 -6.21 24.10
CA CYS A 191 2.54 -6.70 24.58
C CYS A 191 2.70 -8.20 24.29
N ASP A 192 3.84 -8.54 23.73
CA ASP A 192 4.16 -9.91 23.32
C ASP A 192 5.02 -10.67 24.34
N ILE A 193 5.27 -10.09 25.52
CA ILE A 193 6.03 -10.69 26.62
C ILE A 193 5.18 -10.73 27.90
N PRO A 194 5.61 -11.44 28.97
CA PRO A 194 4.89 -11.44 30.23
C PRO A 194 4.67 -10.01 30.77
N ASN A 195 3.50 -9.78 31.39
CA ASN A 195 3.03 -8.46 31.80
C ASN A 195 4.04 -7.69 32.66
N GLU A 196 4.83 -8.38 33.49
CA GLU A 196 5.82 -7.76 34.37
C GLU A 196 7.03 -7.16 33.62
N GLN A 197 7.25 -7.56 32.37
CA GLN A 197 8.37 -7.12 31.53
C GLN A 197 7.93 -6.18 30.41
N CYS A 198 6.62 -6.01 30.23
CA CYS A 198 6.08 -5.07 29.25
C CYS A 198 6.47 -3.64 29.61
N PRO A 199 6.89 -2.82 28.63
CA PRO A 199 7.13 -1.41 28.88
C PRO A 199 5.87 -0.76 29.43
N THR A 200 5.97 -0.09 30.58
CA THR A 200 4.88 0.76 31.06
C THR A 200 4.62 1.83 30.02
N LEU A 201 3.35 1.98 29.62
CA LEU A 201 2.90 3.11 28.84
C LEU A 201 3.31 4.39 29.58
N ASP A 202 4.22 5.16 28.98
CA ASP A 202 4.57 6.46 29.50
C ASP A 202 3.59 7.50 28.92
N PRO A 203 2.66 8.03 29.74
CA PRO A 203 1.67 8.98 29.29
C PRO A 203 2.27 10.35 28.95
N THR A 204 3.58 10.56 29.11
CA THR A 204 4.29 11.80 28.72
C THR A 204 4.95 11.71 27.35
N ILE A 205 5.00 10.53 26.73
CA ILE A 205 5.45 10.36 25.33
C ILE A 205 4.27 10.72 24.41
N PHE A 206 3.85 11.98 24.44
CA PHE A 206 3.00 12.55 23.40
C PHE A 206 3.82 13.35 22.38
N GLU A 207 5.07 13.72 22.68
CA GLU A 207 5.73 14.81 21.95
C GLU A 207 7.19 14.55 21.51
N THR A 208 7.85 13.47 21.91
CA THR A 208 9.25 13.21 21.53
C THR A 208 9.39 11.89 20.79
N GLY A 209 9.13 11.90 19.47
CA GLY A 209 9.54 10.83 18.56
C GLY A 209 8.44 9.93 17.99
N GLY A 210 7.15 10.31 18.10
CA GLY A 210 6.08 9.71 17.29
C GLY A 210 5.43 8.44 17.86
N ARG A 211 5.76 8.01 19.08
CA ARG A 211 4.90 7.08 19.83
C ARG A 211 3.73 7.88 20.39
N ARG A 212 2.49 7.53 20.03
CA ARG A 212 1.31 7.99 20.76
C ARG A 212 1.04 6.98 21.87
N SER A 213 0.73 7.47 23.08
CA SER A 213 0.30 6.59 24.16
C SER A 213 -0.98 5.88 23.76
N TYR A 214 -1.01 4.56 23.95
CA TYR A 214 -2.23 3.78 23.89
C TYR A 214 -2.95 3.87 25.24
N ASP A 215 -4.28 3.69 25.23
CA ASP A 215 -5.10 3.80 26.45
C ASP A 215 -4.92 2.56 27.35
N GLU A 216 -4.72 1.39 26.74
CA GLU A 216 -4.69 0.09 27.40
C GLU A 216 -3.49 -0.76 26.93
N GLN A 217 -3.01 -1.61 27.84
CA GLN A 217 -2.05 -2.67 27.53
C GLN A 217 -2.77 -4.01 27.46
N TRP A 218 -2.58 -4.73 26.36
CA TRP A 218 -3.03 -6.10 26.22
C TRP A 218 -1.88 -7.08 26.31
N ASN A 219 -2.16 -8.31 26.77
CA ASN A 219 -1.19 -9.40 26.72
C ASN A 219 -1.57 -10.40 25.62
N ILE A 220 -0.58 -10.89 24.88
CA ILE A 220 -0.79 -11.94 23.87
C ILE A 220 -1.45 -13.20 24.44
N GLU A 221 -1.17 -13.56 25.70
CA GLU A 221 -1.79 -14.72 26.35
C GLU A 221 -3.29 -14.55 26.56
N ASP A 222 -3.76 -13.33 26.81
CA ASP A 222 -5.19 -13.06 26.95
C ASP A 222 -5.91 -13.22 25.61
N LEU A 223 -5.28 -12.78 24.51
CA LEU A 223 -5.80 -13.04 23.16
C LEU A 223 -5.79 -14.52 22.80
N ARG A 224 -4.76 -15.28 23.20
CA ARG A 224 -4.68 -16.74 22.99
C ARG A 224 -5.80 -17.50 23.70
N ARG A 225 -6.25 -17.02 24.85
CA ARG A 225 -7.38 -17.59 25.61
C ARG A 225 -8.74 -17.37 24.96
N ILE A 226 -8.84 -16.49 23.96
CA ILE A 226 -10.09 -16.32 23.23
C ILE A 226 -10.30 -17.55 22.35
N GLU A 227 -11.18 -18.45 22.80
CA GLU A 227 -11.47 -19.70 22.09
C GLU A 227 -12.41 -19.54 20.89
N LYS A 228 -13.06 -18.37 20.77
CA LYS A 228 -14.03 -18.09 19.70
C LYS A 228 -13.43 -18.33 18.31
N PRO A 229 -14.17 -19.00 17.39
CA PRO A 229 -13.75 -19.21 16.01
C PRO A 229 -13.31 -17.94 15.31
N LEU A 230 -13.99 -16.81 15.49
CA LEU A 230 -13.61 -15.53 14.90
C LEU A 230 -13.28 -14.49 15.98
N ILE A 231 -12.12 -13.84 15.84
CA ILE A 231 -11.81 -12.58 16.52
C ILE A 231 -11.97 -11.46 15.48
N GLN A 232 -12.93 -10.57 15.70
CA GLN A 232 -13.19 -9.40 14.87
C GLN A 232 -12.67 -8.15 15.59
N LEU A 233 -11.61 -7.56 15.05
CA LEU A 233 -11.03 -6.29 15.51
C LEU A 233 -11.62 -5.11 14.71
N GLN A 234 -11.49 -3.90 15.24
CA GLN A 234 -11.76 -2.66 14.49
C GLN A 234 -10.51 -2.21 13.73
N GLY A 235 -10.23 -0.90 13.70
CA GLY A 235 -9.02 -0.34 13.11
C GLY A 235 -7.80 -0.66 13.96
N ILE A 236 -6.84 -1.36 13.38
CA ILE A 236 -5.61 -1.78 14.06
C ILE A 236 -4.41 -0.92 13.66
N PHE A 237 -4.67 0.34 13.32
CA PHE A 237 -3.66 1.29 12.92
C PHE A 237 -2.82 1.72 14.12
N GLY A 238 -1.50 1.78 13.95
CA GLY A 238 -0.60 2.30 14.95
C GLY A 238 0.80 1.70 14.81
N THR A 239 1.80 2.58 14.79
CA THR A 239 3.20 2.16 14.91
C THR A 239 3.39 1.45 16.25
N ASP A 240 4.11 0.34 16.23
CA ASP A 240 4.40 -0.49 17.41
C ASP A 240 3.14 -0.97 18.17
N ARG A 241 1.94 -0.98 17.54
CA ARG A 241 0.71 -1.49 18.16
C ARG A 241 0.87 -2.95 18.60
N VAL A 242 1.55 -3.75 17.78
CA VAL A 242 1.84 -5.16 18.07
C VAL A 242 3.30 -5.30 18.47
N GLY A 243 3.53 -5.68 19.72
CA GLY A 243 4.86 -5.89 20.28
C GLY A 243 5.64 -6.98 19.55
N VAL A 244 6.96 -6.80 19.50
CA VAL A 244 7.93 -7.69 18.83
C VAL A 244 9.19 -7.88 19.68
N SER A 245 9.01 -7.97 20.99
CA SER A 245 10.10 -8.09 21.96
C SER A 245 10.72 -9.49 21.92
N GLN A 246 9.95 -10.53 21.54
CA GLN A 246 10.48 -11.88 21.37
C GLN A 246 11.24 -12.05 20.04
N LYS A 247 12.31 -12.84 20.05
CA LYS A 247 13.13 -13.12 18.85
C LYS A 247 12.30 -13.66 17.67
N GLN A 248 11.44 -14.64 17.92
CA GLN A 248 10.57 -15.24 16.89
C GLN A 248 9.60 -14.23 16.27
N HIS A 249 9.10 -13.29 17.07
CA HIS A 249 8.19 -12.25 16.64
C HIS A 249 8.91 -11.17 15.81
N LEU A 250 10.14 -10.83 16.19
CA LEU A 250 11.01 -9.97 15.40
C LEU A 250 11.35 -10.60 14.04
N GLU A 251 11.69 -11.89 14.01
CA GLU A 251 11.95 -12.63 12.78
C GLU A 251 10.71 -12.64 11.86
N LEU A 252 9.52 -12.88 12.43
CA LEU A 252 8.27 -12.82 11.68
C LEU A 252 8.01 -11.42 11.11
N ARG A 253 8.21 -10.37 11.91
CA ARG A 253 8.04 -8.98 11.44
C ARG A 253 8.99 -8.67 10.28
N ASN A 254 10.24 -9.12 10.35
CA ASN A 254 11.20 -8.88 9.27
C ASN A 254 10.74 -9.56 7.97
N LYS A 255 10.31 -10.83 8.02
CA LYS A 255 9.71 -11.54 6.87
C LYS A 255 8.48 -10.82 6.32
N ILE A 256 7.59 -10.35 7.19
CA ILE A 256 6.41 -9.57 6.79
C ILE A 256 6.83 -8.29 6.06
N ARG A 257 7.80 -7.55 6.59
CA ARG A 257 8.28 -6.29 5.97
C ARG A 257 8.95 -6.50 4.63
N GLU A 258 9.70 -7.59 4.47
CA GLU A 258 10.27 -8.03 3.18
C GLU A 258 9.15 -8.36 2.17
N ALA A 259 8.10 -9.07 2.61
CA ALA A 259 6.95 -9.41 1.77
C ALA A 259 6.06 -8.20 1.39
N LEU A 260 6.12 -7.12 2.18
CA LEU A 260 5.39 -5.86 1.95
C LEU A 260 6.16 -4.85 1.08
N VAL A 261 7.17 -5.31 0.34
CA VAL A 261 7.79 -4.57 -0.78
C VAL A 261 6.82 -4.59 -1.97
N TYR A 262 6.76 -3.50 -2.74
CA TYR A 262 5.89 -3.47 -3.92
C TYR A 262 6.37 -4.43 -5.00
N ARG A 263 5.46 -5.22 -5.56
CA ARG A 263 5.70 -6.20 -6.62
C ARG A 263 4.62 -6.10 -7.67
N ASN A 264 4.93 -5.35 -8.72
CA ASN A 264 4.07 -5.19 -9.90
C ASN A 264 4.98 -4.80 -11.07
N PRO A 265 4.98 -5.55 -12.20
CA PRO A 265 5.91 -5.32 -13.30
C PRO A 265 5.81 -3.91 -13.91
N THR A 266 4.61 -3.32 -13.97
CA THR A 266 4.40 -1.99 -14.53
C THR A 266 4.91 -0.92 -13.57
N LEU A 267 4.59 -1.04 -12.28
CA LEU A 267 5.08 -0.11 -11.24
C LEU A 267 6.61 -0.17 -11.12
N GLU A 268 7.18 -1.38 -11.14
CA GLU A 268 8.62 -1.61 -11.11
C GLU A 268 9.30 -1.00 -12.34
N LYS A 269 8.78 -1.24 -13.55
CA LYS A 269 9.34 -0.67 -14.78
C LYS A 269 9.34 0.86 -14.78
N VAL A 270 8.24 1.50 -14.37
CA VAL A 270 8.16 2.96 -14.28
C VAL A 270 9.14 3.48 -13.24
N THR A 271 9.19 2.84 -12.07
CA THR A 271 10.12 3.18 -10.99
C THR A 271 11.57 3.06 -11.46
N ASP A 272 11.95 1.93 -12.06
CA ASP A 272 13.30 1.66 -12.54
C ASP A 272 13.73 2.71 -13.58
N THR A 273 12.84 3.07 -14.51
CA THR A 273 13.11 4.12 -15.51
C THR A 273 13.36 5.48 -14.85
N ILE A 274 12.59 5.85 -13.82
CA ILE A 274 12.82 7.11 -13.08
C ILE A 274 14.14 7.05 -12.32
N THR A 275 14.40 5.94 -11.64
CA THR A 275 15.62 5.72 -10.87
C THR A 275 16.87 5.73 -11.76
N GLU A 276 16.83 5.17 -12.96
CA GLU A 276 17.91 5.28 -13.95
C GLU A 276 18.17 6.73 -14.37
N ARG A 277 17.12 7.53 -14.59
CA ARG A 277 17.25 8.97 -14.87
C ARG A 277 17.80 9.77 -13.69
N LEU A 278 17.73 9.23 -12.48
CA LEU A 278 18.35 9.79 -11.26
C LEU A 278 19.78 9.30 -11.03
N GLY A 279 20.38 8.59 -11.98
CA GLY A 279 21.75 8.05 -11.89
C GLY A 279 21.83 6.59 -11.46
N GLY A 280 20.69 5.93 -11.22
CA GLY A 280 20.60 4.52 -10.85
C GLY A 280 20.26 4.27 -9.37
N LYS A 281 20.02 3.00 -9.04
CA LYS A 281 19.68 2.57 -7.67
C LYS A 281 20.83 2.91 -6.73
N GLN A 282 20.52 3.53 -5.59
CA GLN A 282 21.48 3.96 -4.58
C GLN A 282 22.52 5.00 -5.09
N GLN A 283 22.18 5.76 -6.15
CA GLN A 283 23.05 6.81 -6.72
C GLN A 283 22.47 8.23 -6.59
N PHE A 284 21.41 8.41 -5.80
CA PHE A 284 20.78 9.70 -5.52
C PHE A 284 20.33 9.77 -4.06
N LEU A 285 20.09 10.98 -3.58
CA LEU A 285 19.54 11.23 -2.24
C LEU A 285 18.05 11.49 -2.34
N SER A 286 17.31 11.19 -1.27
CA SER A 286 15.90 11.53 -1.23
C SER A 286 15.46 12.14 0.09
N ILE A 287 14.51 13.06 -0.01
CA ILE A 287 13.75 13.57 1.12
C ILE A 287 12.26 13.41 0.85
N HIS A 288 11.47 13.25 1.91
CA HIS A 288 10.02 13.36 1.82
C HIS A 288 9.55 14.59 2.57
N VAL A 289 8.81 15.48 1.90
CA VAL A 289 8.23 16.69 2.49
C VAL A 289 6.71 16.59 2.52
N ARG A 290 6.19 16.34 3.73
CA ARG A 290 4.75 16.23 4.02
C ARG A 290 4.15 17.60 4.28
N MET A 291 3.29 18.05 3.38
CA MET A 291 2.64 19.36 3.43
C MET A 291 1.14 19.30 3.75
N GLY A 292 0.55 18.10 3.80
CA GLY A 292 -0.89 17.89 3.98
C GLY A 292 -1.48 18.40 5.31
N ASN A 293 -2.13 17.50 6.07
CA ASN A 293 -2.94 17.85 7.25
C ASN A 293 -2.29 18.89 8.18
N ARG A 294 -3.12 19.77 8.79
CA ARG A 294 -2.68 20.89 9.64
C ARG A 294 -1.59 20.55 10.68
N GLN A 295 -1.60 19.34 11.21
CA GLN A 295 -0.60 18.85 12.17
C GLN A 295 0.85 18.90 11.65
N PHE A 296 1.06 18.84 10.32
CA PHE A 296 2.38 18.89 9.71
C PHE A 296 2.85 20.31 9.40
N LEU A 297 1.93 21.29 9.31
CA LEU A 297 2.26 22.68 8.94
C LEU A 297 3.04 23.41 10.03
N GLY A 298 2.70 23.18 11.30
CA GLY A 298 3.37 23.83 12.44
C GLY A 298 4.90 23.65 12.45
N PRO A 299 5.39 22.40 12.38
CA PRO A 299 6.83 22.14 12.37
C PRO A 299 7.44 22.07 10.96
N LEU A 300 6.67 22.35 9.89
CA LEU A 300 7.11 22.14 8.49
C LEU A 300 8.41 22.87 8.17
N HIS A 301 8.49 24.15 8.51
CA HIS A 301 9.68 24.97 8.26
C HIS A 301 10.94 24.37 8.90
N LYS A 302 10.85 23.97 10.18
CA LYS A 302 11.96 23.34 10.90
C LYS A 302 12.42 22.05 10.22
N HIS A 303 11.48 21.20 9.80
CA HIS A 303 11.82 19.94 9.14
C HIS A 303 12.48 20.16 7.77
N ILE A 304 12.04 21.17 7.01
CA ILE A 304 12.67 21.52 5.73
C ILE A 304 14.12 21.99 5.95
N GLU A 305 14.38 22.82 6.96
CA GLU A 305 15.75 23.22 7.33
C GLU A 305 16.61 22.01 7.71
N GLU A 306 16.06 21.08 8.52
CA GLU A 306 16.74 19.83 8.88
C GLU A 306 17.04 18.96 7.64
N GLN A 307 16.12 18.90 6.68
CA GLN A 307 16.30 18.17 5.42
C GLN A 307 17.32 18.82 4.49
N ILE A 308 17.36 20.15 4.42
CA ILE A 308 18.39 20.88 3.69
C ILE A 308 19.76 20.58 4.31
N ALA A 309 19.89 20.66 5.64
CA ALA A 309 21.13 20.34 6.33
C ALA A 309 21.58 18.88 6.12
N PHE A 310 20.63 17.94 6.08
CA PHE A 310 20.90 16.54 5.73
C PHE A 310 21.50 16.41 4.32
N LEU A 311 20.89 17.05 3.32
CA LEU A 311 21.39 17.04 1.95
C LEU A 311 22.80 17.66 1.88
N GLU A 312 23.02 18.84 2.47
CA GLU A 312 24.33 19.50 2.51
C GLU A 312 25.41 18.63 3.18
N THR A 313 25.06 17.93 4.24
CA THR A 313 25.98 17.02 4.93
C THR A 313 26.34 15.82 4.05
N ALA A 314 25.37 15.27 3.33
CA ALA A 314 25.62 14.18 2.39
C ALA A 314 26.52 14.64 1.22
N GLN A 315 26.40 15.90 0.78
CA GLN A 315 27.29 16.51 -0.21
C GLN A 315 28.76 16.43 0.20
N GLN A 316 29.05 16.80 1.45
CA GLN A 316 30.43 16.86 1.99
C GLN A 316 31.09 15.48 2.09
N ARG A 317 30.30 14.40 2.05
CA ARG A 317 30.77 13.01 2.11
C ARG A 317 30.89 12.36 0.73
N GLY A 318 30.53 13.07 -0.35
CA GLY A 318 30.67 12.60 -1.72
C GLY A 318 32.13 12.51 -2.19
N PRO A 319 32.40 11.78 -3.28
CA PRO A 319 33.75 11.70 -3.85
C PRO A 319 34.17 13.03 -4.48
N GLY A 320 34.96 13.82 -3.75
CA GLY A 320 35.56 15.08 -4.20
C GLY A 320 34.90 16.34 -3.60
N ASN A 321 35.40 17.52 -3.97
CA ASN A 321 34.74 18.81 -3.70
C ASN A 321 33.50 18.97 -4.61
N SER A 322 32.68 17.92 -4.73
CA SER A 322 31.50 17.89 -5.58
C SER A 322 30.49 18.93 -5.06
N THR A 323 30.06 19.80 -5.95
CA THR A 323 28.81 20.54 -5.78
C THR A 323 27.64 19.53 -5.74
N PHE A 324 26.41 19.94 -5.49
CA PHE A 324 25.29 19.16 -6.03
C PHE A 324 25.00 19.72 -7.41
N CYS A 325 24.37 18.89 -8.26
CA CYS A 325 23.78 19.32 -9.52
C CYS A 325 24.74 19.54 -10.70
N GLU A 326 26.00 19.08 -10.63
CA GLU A 326 26.81 18.80 -11.81
C GLU A 326 26.53 17.39 -12.35
N PRO A 327 26.91 17.06 -13.61
CA PRO A 327 26.63 15.77 -14.23
C PRO A 327 27.15 14.54 -13.46
N ASP A 328 28.20 14.71 -12.66
CA ASP A 328 28.83 13.63 -11.89
C ASP A 328 28.40 13.63 -10.40
N ASP A 329 27.50 14.53 -10.00
CA ASP A 329 27.04 14.69 -8.61
C ASP A 329 25.77 13.86 -8.32
N PHE A 330 25.56 13.54 -7.04
CA PHE A 330 24.31 12.93 -6.56
C PHE A 330 23.09 13.75 -7.03
N GLN A 331 22.13 13.07 -7.65
CA GLN A 331 20.81 13.68 -7.88
C GLN A 331 20.01 13.73 -6.58
N ILE A 332 18.98 14.59 -6.53
CA ILE A 332 18.08 14.71 -5.38
C ILE A 332 16.65 14.45 -5.83
N TYR A 333 15.96 13.56 -5.13
CA TYR A 333 14.55 13.27 -5.32
C TYR A 333 13.71 13.73 -4.12
N VAL A 334 12.69 14.55 -4.38
CA VAL A 334 11.78 15.09 -3.36
C VAL A 334 10.41 14.43 -3.53
N ALA A 335 10.07 13.52 -2.62
CA ALA A 335 8.73 12.97 -2.49
C ALA A 335 7.84 13.97 -1.74
N THR A 336 6.66 14.32 -2.25
CA THR A 336 5.79 15.31 -1.61
C THR A 336 4.34 15.22 -2.07
N ASP A 337 3.41 15.60 -1.19
CA ASP A 337 1.98 15.74 -1.50
C ASP A 337 1.58 17.15 -1.94
N ALA A 338 2.55 18.05 -2.16
CA ALA A 338 2.31 19.36 -2.72
C ALA A 338 1.79 19.27 -4.18
N LYS A 339 0.69 19.98 -4.49
CA LYS A 339 0.10 19.99 -5.84
C LYS A 339 1.01 20.63 -6.89
N ASP A 340 1.71 21.70 -6.50
CA ASP A 340 2.69 22.40 -7.34
C ASP A 340 3.95 22.66 -6.52
N PRO A 341 4.82 21.64 -6.34
CA PRO A 341 5.96 21.72 -5.43
C PRO A 341 6.87 22.92 -5.70
N ARG A 342 7.13 23.22 -6.98
CA ARG A 342 8.03 24.30 -7.40
C ARG A 342 7.47 25.70 -7.14
N LYS A 343 6.16 25.84 -6.93
CA LYS A 343 5.51 27.10 -6.55
C LYS A 343 5.11 27.17 -5.09
N SER A 344 5.30 26.09 -4.32
CA SER A 344 4.95 26.08 -2.90
C SER A 344 5.98 26.89 -2.12
N PRO A 345 5.61 27.98 -1.43
CA PRO A 345 6.54 28.83 -0.69
C PRO A 345 7.43 28.06 0.28
N GLU A 346 6.91 26.98 0.85
CA GLU A 346 7.60 26.11 1.80
C GLU A 346 8.71 25.30 1.12
N LEU A 347 8.52 24.86 -0.13
CA LEU A 347 9.48 24.03 -0.87
C LEU A 347 10.45 24.85 -1.73
N VAL A 348 10.14 26.11 -2.02
CA VAL A 348 11.02 27.02 -2.77
C VAL A 348 12.46 27.02 -2.24
N PRO A 349 12.73 27.10 -0.91
CA PRO A 349 14.09 27.04 -0.38
C PRO A 349 14.88 25.79 -0.80
N VAL A 350 14.21 24.63 -0.88
CA VAL A 350 14.84 23.37 -1.34
C VAL A 350 15.27 23.48 -2.80
N PHE A 351 14.38 23.98 -3.67
CA PHE A 351 14.66 24.08 -5.10
C PHE A 351 15.63 25.21 -5.48
N GLU A 352 15.66 26.30 -4.72
CA GLU A 352 16.65 27.36 -4.89
C GLU A 352 18.04 26.88 -4.43
N ARG A 353 18.10 26.13 -3.31
CA ARG A 353 19.35 25.59 -2.80
C ARG A 353 19.89 24.44 -3.66
N PHE A 354 19.01 23.60 -4.20
CA PHE A 354 19.35 22.42 -5.00
C PHE A 354 18.60 22.41 -6.35
N PRO A 355 19.09 23.14 -7.38
CA PRO A 355 18.39 23.26 -8.66
C PRO A 355 18.16 21.95 -9.42
N CYS A 356 18.98 20.91 -9.17
CA CYS A 356 18.80 19.57 -9.74
C CYS A 356 17.68 18.77 -9.09
N ALA A 357 17.16 19.19 -7.93
CA ALA A 357 16.13 18.43 -7.22
C ALA A 357 14.92 18.17 -8.13
N LYS A 358 14.54 16.90 -8.20
CA LYS A 358 13.42 16.40 -9.01
C LYS A 358 12.28 15.97 -8.11
N VAL A 359 11.07 16.17 -8.61
CA VAL A 359 9.83 15.62 -8.04
C VAL A 359 9.20 14.66 -9.04
N LEU A 360 8.24 13.83 -8.63
CA LEU A 360 7.55 12.91 -9.54
C LEU A 360 6.97 13.62 -10.78
N GLY A 361 6.50 14.87 -10.60
CA GLY A 361 5.95 15.68 -11.69
C GLY A 361 6.94 15.98 -12.83
N ASP A 362 8.26 15.88 -12.60
CA ASP A 362 9.29 16.02 -13.63
C ASP A 362 9.37 14.78 -14.55
N TYR A 363 8.66 13.69 -14.21
CA TYR A 363 8.59 12.41 -14.93
C TYR A 363 7.18 12.06 -15.41
N LYS A 364 6.31 13.06 -15.55
CA LYS A 364 4.91 12.88 -15.95
C LYS A 364 4.73 12.19 -17.31
N ASP A 365 5.77 12.17 -18.15
CA ASP A 365 5.80 11.44 -19.43
C ASP A 365 5.67 9.91 -19.24
N LEU A 366 6.05 9.39 -18.07
CA LEU A 366 6.01 7.96 -17.76
C LEU A 366 4.67 7.52 -17.15
N LEU A 367 3.93 8.42 -16.52
CA LEU A 367 2.68 8.09 -15.81
C LEU A 367 1.57 7.49 -16.69
N PRO A 368 1.39 7.87 -17.97
CA PRO A 368 0.39 7.23 -18.83
C PRO A 368 0.61 5.72 -19.02
N SER A 369 1.84 5.22 -18.87
CA SER A 369 2.11 3.77 -18.97
C SER A 369 1.48 2.97 -17.82
N LEU A 370 1.07 3.62 -16.74
CA LEU A 370 0.33 3.01 -15.63
C LEU A 370 -1.13 2.72 -16.00
N GLU A 371 -1.67 3.30 -17.09
CA GLU A 371 -3.05 3.02 -17.54
C GLU A 371 -3.21 1.61 -18.10
N SER A 372 -2.16 1.03 -18.69
CA SER A 372 -2.19 -0.35 -19.21
C SER A 372 -2.20 -1.42 -18.12
N ASP A 373 -1.99 -1.04 -16.86
CA ASP A 373 -1.96 -1.94 -15.70
C ASP A 373 -3.36 -2.23 -15.12
N ASP A 374 -4.40 -1.54 -15.60
CA ASP A 374 -5.81 -1.73 -15.20
C ASP A 374 -6.46 -2.96 -15.87
N ALA A 375 -5.70 -4.04 -16.11
CA ALA A 375 -6.15 -5.26 -16.79
C ALA A 375 -7.16 -6.10 -15.96
N GLY A 376 -8.21 -5.48 -15.42
CA GLY A 376 -9.34 -6.14 -14.76
C GLY A 376 -9.12 -6.49 -13.28
N VAL A 377 -8.05 -5.99 -12.65
CA VAL A 377 -7.70 -6.29 -11.24
C VAL A 377 -8.43 -5.36 -10.25
N THR A 378 -8.85 -4.19 -10.72
CA THR A 378 -9.53 -3.19 -9.89
C THR A 378 -10.90 -3.70 -9.43
N LEU A 379 -11.07 -3.87 -8.13
CA LEU A 379 -12.31 -4.34 -7.51
C LEU A 379 -13.38 -3.25 -7.50
N PHE A 380 -12.94 -2.00 -7.33
CA PHE A 380 -13.77 -0.80 -7.44
C PHE A 380 -12.93 0.39 -7.90
N GLN A 381 -13.44 1.13 -8.89
CA GLN A 381 -12.90 2.42 -9.32
C GLN A 381 -14.04 3.41 -9.55
N PRO A 382 -13.88 4.68 -9.16
CA PRO A 382 -14.81 5.72 -9.56
C PRO A 382 -14.82 5.89 -11.09
N PRO A 383 -15.99 5.94 -11.76
CA PRO A 383 -16.06 6.00 -13.23
C PRO A 383 -15.37 7.20 -13.90
N GLN A 384 -14.96 8.21 -13.13
CA GLN A 384 -14.37 9.48 -13.62
C GLN A 384 -12.94 9.70 -13.12
N GLN A 385 -12.33 8.72 -12.43
CA GLN A 385 -10.96 8.81 -11.94
C GLN A 385 -10.12 7.76 -12.64
N SER A 386 -8.93 8.14 -13.09
CA SER A 386 -7.93 7.17 -13.56
C SER A 386 -7.26 6.50 -12.36
N ILE A 387 -7.02 5.19 -12.44
CA ILE A 387 -6.28 4.43 -11.42
C ILE A 387 -4.88 5.03 -11.18
N VAL A 388 -4.29 5.62 -12.23
CA VAL A 388 -2.98 6.29 -12.21
C VAL A 388 -2.90 7.34 -11.11
N ASN A 389 -3.97 8.12 -10.89
CA ASN A 389 -4.00 9.14 -9.84
C ASN A 389 -3.81 8.54 -8.45
N PHE A 390 -4.27 7.31 -8.24
CA PHE A 390 -4.13 6.59 -6.98
C PHE A 390 -2.80 5.83 -6.84
N LEU A 391 -2.10 5.58 -7.96
CA LEU A 391 -0.79 4.93 -7.99
C LEU A 391 0.37 5.92 -7.86
N ILE A 392 0.14 7.21 -8.03
CA ILE A 392 1.16 8.27 -7.86
C ILE A 392 1.90 8.14 -6.51
N PRO A 393 1.24 8.01 -5.34
CA PRO A 393 1.95 7.85 -4.07
C PRO A 393 2.69 6.51 -3.95
N VAL A 394 2.30 5.49 -4.72
CA VAL A 394 2.99 4.20 -4.74
C VAL A 394 4.32 4.35 -5.48
N ILE A 395 4.30 4.92 -6.69
CA ILE A 395 5.52 5.20 -7.47
C ILE A 395 6.44 6.17 -6.73
N ASP A 396 5.88 7.24 -6.15
CA ASP A 396 6.65 8.24 -5.43
C ASP A 396 7.41 7.61 -4.24
N ALA A 397 6.78 6.70 -3.51
CA ALA A 397 7.43 5.94 -2.44
C ALA A 397 8.48 4.93 -2.96
N MET A 398 8.18 4.22 -4.06
CA MET A 398 9.12 3.27 -4.68
C MET A 398 10.40 3.96 -5.16
N VAL A 399 10.26 5.10 -5.85
CA VAL A 399 11.38 5.91 -6.32
C VAL A 399 12.19 6.42 -5.12
N ALA A 400 11.55 7.06 -4.14
CA ALA A 400 12.25 7.55 -2.95
C ALA A 400 12.98 6.44 -2.19
N GLY A 401 12.40 5.23 -2.12
CA GLY A 401 13.01 4.07 -1.49
C GLY A 401 14.29 3.59 -2.19
N HIS A 402 14.48 3.84 -3.48
CA HIS A 402 15.71 3.45 -4.16
C HIS A 402 16.91 4.38 -3.90
N ALA A 403 16.72 5.47 -3.15
CA ALA A 403 17.78 6.41 -2.81
C ALA A 403 18.88 5.79 -1.93
N LYS A 404 20.10 6.32 -2.04
CA LYS A 404 21.25 5.96 -1.20
C LYS A 404 20.98 6.25 0.28
N ASP A 405 20.58 7.49 0.54
CA ASP A 405 20.18 7.96 1.87
C ASP A 405 18.82 8.67 1.74
N PHE A 406 17.98 8.51 2.75
CA PHE A 406 16.62 9.07 2.78
C PHE A 406 16.38 9.80 4.10
N MET A 407 15.71 10.96 4.02
CA MET A 407 15.21 11.67 5.20
C MET A 407 13.72 12.03 5.06
N GLY A 408 12.89 11.38 5.87
CA GLY A 408 11.45 11.62 5.92
C GLY A 408 11.02 12.67 6.95
N ASN A 409 9.71 12.89 7.04
CA ASN A 409 9.11 13.64 8.14
C ASN A 409 8.87 12.71 9.32
N PRO A 410 9.32 13.07 10.53
CA PRO A 410 8.93 12.39 11.76
C PRO A 410 7.41 12.26 11.87
N SER A 411 6.92 11.10 12.35
CA SER A 411 5.49 10.79 12.52
C SER A 411 4.67 10.62 11.22
N SER A 412 5.29 10.71 10.04
CA SER A 412 4.63 10.38 8.77
C SER A 412 4.73 8.87 8.52
N THR A 413 3.58 8.17 8.50
CA THR A 413 3.51 6.74 8.17
C THR A 413 4.04 6.47 6.75
N TYR A 414 3.88 7.44 5.85
CA TYR A 414 4.44 7.39 4.51
C TYR A 414 5.98 7.46 4.51
N SER A 415 6.58 8.27 5.40
CA SER A 415 8.03 8.33 5.56
C SER A 415 8.60 7.04 6.14
N THR A 416 7.98 6.52 7.21
CA THR A 416 8.35 5.23 7.80
C THR A 416 8.28 4.11 6.76
N TYR A 417 7.33 4.18 5.84
CA TYR A 417 7.25 3.21 4.76
C TYR A 417 8.42 3.35 3.77
N ILE A 418 8.72 4.56 3.30
CA ILE A 418 9.86 4.76 2.39
C ILE A 418 11.17 4.26 3.01
N GLU A 419 11.38 4.50 4.32
CA GLU A 419 12.52 3.96 5.07
C GLU A 419 12.58 2.42 5.01
N GLN A 420 11.43 1.75 5.17
CA GLN A 420 11.37 0.28 5.06
C GLN A 420 11.67 -0.20 3.63
N LEU A 421 11.17 0.48 2.59
CA LEU A 421 11.50 0.16 1.20
C LEU A 421 13.00 0.31 0.94
N GLN A 422 13.60 1.39 1.43
CA GLN A 422 15.03 1.63 1.27
C GLN A 422 15.88 0.55 1.92
N LEU A 423 15.52 0.13 3.13
CA LEU A 423 16.18 -0.98 3.81
C LEU A 423 16.07 -2.28 2.99
N ALA A 424 14.90 -2.59 2.44
CA ALA A 424 14.71 -3.78 1.62
C ALA A 424 15.51 -3.73 0.29
N TYR A 425 15.50 -2.58 -0.39
CA TYR A 425 16.21 -2.41 -1.66
C TYR A 425 17.73 -2.39 -1.50
N SER A 426 18.25 -1.83 -0.40
CA SER A 426 19.69 -1.83 -0.12
C SER A 426 20.24 -3.24 0.20
N GLN A 427 19.46 -4.08 0.88
CA GLN A 427 19.84 -5.46 1.18
C GLN A 427 19.82 -6.37 -0.05
N THR A 428 18.98 -6.08 -1.04
CA THR A 428 18.92 -6.89 -2.28
C THR A 428 20.19 -6.69 -3.12
N ASN A 429 20.78 -5.49 -3.10
CA ASN A 429 21.97 -5.16 -3.88
C ASN A 429 23.29 -5.68 -3.26
N SER A 430 23.31 -6.13 -2.00
CA SER A 430 24.50 -6.69 -1.36
C SER A 430 24.71 -8.18 -1.64
N ILE A 431 23.75 -8.83 -2.32
CA ILE A 431 23.76 -10.26 -2.67
C ILE A 431 24.05 -10.46 -4.18
N ALA A 432 24.06 -9.39 -4.99
CA ALA A 432 24.25 -9.43 -6.44
C ALA A 432 25.72 -9.27 -6.88
#